data_AF-C7IWL7-F1
#
_entry.id   AF-C7IWL7-F1
#
_cell.length_a   1.000
_cell.length_b   1.000
_cell.length_c   1.000
_cell.angle_alpha   90.00
_cell.angle_beta   90.00
_cell.angle_gamma   90.00
#
_symmetry.space_group_name_H-M   'P 1'
#
loop_
_entity.id
_entity.type
_entity.pdbx_description
1 polymer ?
#
loop_
_entity_poly.entity_id
_entity_poly.type
_entity_poly.pdbx_seq_one_letter_code
_entity_poly.pdbx_strand_id
1 'polypeptide(L)'
;MPNGSLDKFIFSHDMRFSWDKLNEIALGIARGINYLHQGCEMQILHFDIKPHNILLDSNFVPKVADFGLVKLYPCHGIIVLCLLALQGEQ
;
A
#
# COMPACT_ATOMS: atom_id res chain seq x y z
N MET A 1 -8.92 -3.19 12.07
CA MET A 1 -7.87 -4.14 12.54
C MET A 1 -7.74 -4.03 14.06
N PRO A 2 -7.42 -5.12 14.77
CA PRO A 2 -7.46 -5.17 16.23
C PRO A 2 -6.47 -4.23 16.93
N ASN A 3 -5.27 -4.00 16.36
CA ASN A 3 -4.28 -3.09 16.96
C ASN A 3 -4.49 -1.62 16.53
N GLY A 4 -5.52 -1.31 15.74
CA GLY A 4 -5.81 0.05 15.30
C GLY A 4 -4.77 0.60 14.34
N SER A 5 -4.55 1.92 14.39
CA SER A 5 -3.70 2.67 13.46
C SER A 5 -2.27 2.86 13.98
N LEU A 6 -1.32 2.96 13.06
CA LEU A 6 0.12 3.04 13.36
C LEU A 6 0.51 4.32 14.10
N ASP A 7 -0.22 5.43 13.92
CA ASP A 7 0.04 6.70 14.62
C ASP A 7 0.03 6.53 16.15
N LYS A 8 -0.78 5.60 16.68
CA LYS A 8 -0.85 5.28 18.11
C LYS A 8 0.45 4.71 18.67
N PHE A 9 1.31 4.13 17.84
CA PHE A 9 2.57 3.49 18.26
C PHE A 9 3.80 4.34 17.94
N ILE A 10 3.68 5.29 17.00
CA ILE A 10 4.78 6.18 16.63
C ILE A 10 4.77 7.45 17.48
N PHE A 11 3.58 8.00 17.76
CA PHE A 11 3.45 9.29 18.46
C PHE A 11 3.09 9.16 19.95
N SER A 12 2.73 7.96 20.42
CA SER A 12 2.52 7.71 21.85
C SER A 12 3.84 7.57 22.59
N HIS A 13 3.83 8.00 23.87
CA HIS A 13 4.96 7.83 24.78
C HIS A 13 4.97 6.46 25.46
N ASP A 14 3.82 5.79 25.54
CA ASP A 14 3.65 4.60 26.38
C ASP A 14 3.88 3.27 25.67
N MET A 15 3.77 3.24 24.33
CA MET A 15 4.00 2.05 23.52
C MET A 15 4.84 2.40 22.30
N ARG A 16 6.13 2.06 22.34
CA ARG A 16 7.07 2.23 21.23
C ARG A 16 7.56 0.88 20.74
N PHE A 17 7.60 0.72 19.43
CA PHE A 17 8.27 -0.41 18.80
C PHE A 17 9.79 -0.27 18.89
N SER A 18 10.49 -1.41 18.91
CA SER A 18 11.92 -1.44 18.64
C SER A 18 12.20 -1.00 17.21
N TRP A 19 13.44 -0.58 16.94
CA TRP A 19 13.87 -0.23 15.59
C TRP A 19 13.69 -1.38 14.59
N ASP A 20 13.97 -2.61 15.01
CA ASP A 20 13.77 -3.80 14.17
C ASP A 20 12.31 -3.96 13.78
N LYS A 21 11.40 -3.80 14.76
CA LYS A 21 9.96 -3.91 14.50
C LYS A 21 9.45 -2.77 13.60
N LEU A 22 9.96 -1.55 13.79
CA LEU A 22 9.66 -0.43 12.89
C LEU A 22 10.14 -0.70 11.47
N ASN A 23 11.31 -1.33 11.31
CA ASN A 23 11.82 -1.70 10.00
C ASN A 23 10.95 -2.77 9.32
N GLU A 24 10.49 -3.79 10.05
CA GLU A 24 9.52 -4.76 9.56
C GLU A 24 8.22 -4.10 9.08
N ILE A 25 7.69 -3.16 9.88
CA ILE A 25 6.48 -2.41 9.55
C ILE A 25 6.72 -1.54 8.31
N ALA A 26 7.82 -0.80 8.24
CA ALA A 26 8.14 0.04 7.09
C ALA A 26 8.24 -0.80 5.80
N LEU A 27 8.89 -1.96 5.87
CA LEU A 27 8.98 -2.90 4.76
C LEU A 27 7.60 -3.43 4.35
N GLY A 28 6.73 -3.76 5.32
CA GLY A 28 5.35 -4.17 5.07
C GLY A 28 4.53 -3.09 4.37
N ILE A 29 4.65 -1.83 4.81
CA ILE A 29 3.99 -0.68 4.17
C ILE A 29 4.48 -0.52 2.73
N ALA A 30 5.80 -0.57 2.51
CA ALA A 30 6.39 -0.46 1.18
C ALA A 30 5.90 -1.57 0.24
N ARG A 31 5.78 -2.82 0.74
CA ARG A 31 5.19 -3.94 -0.01
C ARG A 31 3.72 -3.70 -0.35
N GLY A 32 2.95 -3.17 0.59
CA GLY A 32 1.54 -2.79 0.36
C GLY A 32 1.41 -1.73 -0.73
N ILE A 33 2.22 -0.66 -0.68
CA ILE A 33 2.26 0.39 -1.71
C ILE A 33 2.70 -0.17 -3.06
N ASN A 34 3.72 -1.03 -3.09
CA ASN A 34 4.17 -1.67 -4.32
C ASN A 34 3.06 -2.53 -4.94
N TYR A 35 2.31 -3.26 -4.11
CA TYR A 35 1.16 -4.04 -4.56
C TYR A 35 0.07 -3.14 -5.17
N LEU A 36 -0.27 -2.02 -4.52
CA LEU A 36 -1.23 -1.06 -5.07
C LEU A 36 -0.77 -0.50 -6.42
N HIS A 37 0.53 -0.24 -6.57
CA HIS A 37 1.06 0.38 -7.78
C HIS A 37 1.27 -0.58 -8.95
N GLN A 38 1.66 -1.84 -8.69
CA GLN A 38 2.13 -2.77 -9.71
C GLN A 38 1.55 -4.19 -9.59
N GLY A 39 0.97 -4.54 -8.45
CA GLY A 39 0.43 -5.87 -8.18
C GLY A 39 -1.01 -6.07 -8.65
N CYS A 40 -1.67 -5.00 -9.09
CA CYS A 40 -3.05 -5.01 -9.58
C CYS A 40 -3.11 -4.81 -11.10
N GLU A 41 -4.19 -5.28 -11.73
CA GLU A 41 -4.46 -5.04 -13.16
C GLU A 41 -4.55 -3.53 -13.48
N MET A 42 -5.04 -2.75 -12.53
CA MET A 42 -4.98 -1.30 -12.56
C MET A 42 -4.03 -0.80 -11.47
N GLN A 43 -3.22 0.18 -11.80
CA GLN A 43 -2.43 0.93 -10.83
C GLN A 43 -3.37 1.74 -9.93
N ILE A 44 -3.31 1.48 -8.63
CA ILE A 44 -4.11 2.14 -7.60
C ILE A 44 -3.23 3.20 -6.93
N LEU A 45 -3.51 4.48 -7.18
CA LEU A 45 -2.86 5.59 -6.47
C LEU A 45 -3.69 5.98 -5.25
N HIS A 46 -3.13 5.80 -4.06
CA HIS A 46 -3.85 5.99 -2.79
C HIS A 46 -4.02 7.47 -2.39
N PHE A 47 -3.03 8.31 -2.68
CA PHE A 47 -2.94 9.75 -2.33
C PHE A 47 -3.01 10.15 -0.85
N ASP A 48 -3.41 9.27 0.08
CA ASP A 48 -3.48 9.58 1.52
C ASP A 48 -2.70 8.58 2.39
N ILE A 49 -1.43 8.33 2.02
CA ILE A 49 -0.54 7.47 2.82
C ILE A 49 -0.01 8.26 4.02
N LYS A 50 -0.48 7.91 5.21
CA LYS A 50 -0.06 8.49 6.50
C LYS A 50 -0.24 7.47 7.64
N PRO A 51 0.46 7.61 8.79
CA PRO A 51 0.37 6.64 9.89
C PRO A 51 -1.07 6.34 10.38
N HIS A 52 -1.96 7.33 10.33
CA HIS A 52 -3.37 7.16 10.66
C HIS A 52 -4.10 6.14 9.76
N ASN A 53 -3.72 6.10 8.48
CA ASN A 53 -4.32 5.24 7.47
C ASN A 53 -3.58 3.90 7.31
N ILE A 54 -2.59 3.62 8.17
CA ILE A 54 -1.93 2.31 8.25
C ILE A 54 -2.50 1.56 9.45
N LEU A 55 -3.31 0.54 9.18
CA LEU A 55 -3.91 -0.29 10.21
C LEU A 55 -3.02 -1.51 10.50
N LEU A 56 -2.88 -1.86 11.78
CA LEU A 56 -2.07 -2.99 12.24
C LEU A 56 -2.98 -4.14 12.63
N ASP A 57 -2.80 -5.31 12.02
CA ASP A 57 -3.50 -6.54 12.41
C ASP A 57 -2.98 -7.13 13.74
N SER A 58 -3.51 -8.28 14.18
CA SER A 58 -3.15 -8.91 15.45
C SER A 58 -1.65 -9.19 15.61
N ASN A 59 -0.93 -9.38 14.50
CA ASN A 59 0.50 -9.67 14.45
C ASN A 59 1.35 -8.43 14.18
N PHE A 60 0.74 -7.24 14.26
CA PHE A 60 1.34 -5.97 13.88
C PHE A 60 1.81 -5.92 12.42
N VAL A 61 1.15 -6.67 11.53
CA VAL A 61 1.39 -6.55 10.09
C VAL A 61 0.61 -5.34 9.58
N PRO A 62 1.27 -4.40 8.87
CA PRO A 62 0.63 -3.19 8.39
C PRO A 62 -0.25 -3.44 7.17
N LYS A 63 -1.41 -2.78 7.13
CA LYS A 63 -2.34 -2.76 6.00
C LYS A 63 -2.72 -1.33 5.68
N VAL A 64 -2.58 -0.95 4.42
CA VAL A 64 -3.05 0.35 3.92
C VAL A 64 -4.58 0.36 3.97
N ALA A 65 -5.15 1.43 4.51
CA ALA A 65 -6.58 1.65 4.65
C ALA A 65 -6.96 3.07 4.19
N ASP A 66 -8.26 3.32 4.13
CA ASP A 66 -8.87 4.59 3.69
C ASP A 66 -8.61 4.94 2.22
N PHE A 67 -9.37 4.28 1.35
CA PHE A 67 -9.31 4.43 -0.11
C PHE A 67 -10.17 5.60 -0.62
N GLY A 68 -10.53 6.57 0.23
CA GLY A 68 -11.47 7.66 -0.11
C GLY A 68 -10.98 8.63 -1.19
N LEU A 69 -9.67 8.70 -1.44
CA LEU A 69 -9.03 9.58 -2.44
C LEU A 69 -8.40 8.83 -3.61
N VAL A 70 -8.73 7.54 -3.77
CA VAL A 70 -8.06 6.66 -4.72
C VAL A 70 -8.35 7.01 -6.17
N LYS A 71 -7.33 6.88 -7.00
CA LYS A 71 -7.47 6.89 -8.47
C LYS A 71 -6.94 5.60 -9.07
N LEU A 72 -7.62 5.13 -10.10
CA LEU A 72 -7.29 3.92 -10.85
C LEU A 72 -6.72 4.33 -12.21
N TYR A 73 -5.59 3.72 -12.58
CA TYR A 73 -4.95 3.92 -13.87
C TYR A 73 -4.71 2.56 -14.53
N PRO A 74 -4.88 2.44 -15.85
CA PRO A 74 -4.48 1.22 -16.55
C PRO A 74 -2.99 0.97 -16.31
N CYS A 75 -2.62 -0.27 -15.98
CA CYS A 75 -1.22 -0.60 -15.81
C CYS A 75 -0.49 -0.44 -17.15
N HIS A 76 0.69 0.17 -17.14
CA HIS A 76 1.46 0.47 -18.36
C HIS A 76 1.68 -0.80 -19.22
N GLY A 77 1.83 -1.96 -18.58
CA GLY A 77 1.95 -3.25 -19.27
C GLY A 77 0.70 -3.66 -20.04
N ILE A 78 -0.51 -3.33 -19.55
CA ILE A 78 -1.77 -3.60 -20.27
C ILE A 78 -1.87 -2.71 -21.49
N ILE A 79 -1.48 -1.43 -21.39
CA ILE A 79 -1.48 -0.51 -22.54
C ILE A 79 -0.53 -1.03 -23.63
N VAL A 80 0.69 -1.44 -23.25
CA VAL A 80 1.66 -2.01 -24.22
C VAL A 80 1.15 -3.31 -24.83
N LEU A 81 0.56 -4.21 -24.03
CA LEU A 81 -0.03 -5.46 -24.53
C LEU A 81 -1.19 -5.18 -25.50
N CYS A 82 -2.09 -4.25 -25.18
CA CYS A 82 -3.17 -3.82 -26.07
C CYS A 82 -2.63 -3.21 -27.36
N LEU A 83 -1.61 -2.36 -27.30
CA LEU A 83 -1.00 -1.78 -28.50
C LEU A 83 -0.31 -2.83 -29.36
N LEU A 84 0.41 -3.79 -28.76
CA LEU A 84 1.02 -4.90 -29.48
C LEU A 84 -0.03 -5.83 -30.12
N ALA A 85 -1.12 -6.13 -29.40
CA ALA A 85 -2.21 -6.93 -29.94
C ALA A 85 -2.91 -6.24 -31.15
N LEU A 86 -3.06 -4.92 -31.11
CA LEU A 86 -3.60 -4.14 -32.23
C LEU A 86 -2.62 -4.01 -33.41
N GLN A 87 -1.32 -4.17 -33.18
CA GLN A 87 -0.29 -4.12 -34.22
C GLN A 87 0.00 -5.51 -34.85
N GLY A 88 -0.43 -6.61 -34.22
CA GLY A 88 -0.21 -7.98 -34.69
C GLY A 88 -1.34 -8.58 -35.53
N GLU A 89 -2.41 -7.82 -35.78
CA GLU A 89 -3.56 -8.20 -36.63
C GLU A 89 -3.42 -7.64 -38.07
N GLN A 90 -2.20 -7.52 -38.59
CA GLN A 90 -1.90 -7.22 -40.00
C GLN A 90 -1.02 -8.30 -40.63
#